data_AF-A0A1B8DE37-F1
#
_entry.id   AF-A0A1B8DE37-F1
#
_cell.length_a   1.000
_cell.length_b   1.000
_cell.length_c   1.000
_cell.angle_alpha   90.00
_cell.angle_beta   90.00
_cell.angle_gamma   90.00
#
_symmetry.space_group_name_H-M   'P 1'
#
loop_
_entity.id
_entity.type
_entity.pdbx_description
1 polymer ?
#
loop_
_entity_poly.entity_id
_entity_poly.type
_entity_poly.pdbx_seq_one_letter_code
_entity_poly.pdbx_strand_id
1 'polypeptide(L)'
;MAIDPPKQPWDEKTERKFEGKAYSEYFDPCQDLATRSLKCLHRNGGQREMCSDYFQAYRDCKKQWLADRKEAKRKNAKPWFGSNDKPEEPSK
;
A
#
# COMPACT_ATOMS: atom_id res chain seq x y z
N MET A 1 17.05 17.79 -0.02
CA MET A 1 16.36 16.97 1.00
C MET A 1 15.98 15.67 0.32
N ALA A 2 16.69 14.57 0.57
CA ALA A 2 16.35 13.29 -0.05
C ALA A 2 15.05 12.78 0.58
N ILE A 3 14.03 12.53 -0.25
CA ILE A 3 12.85 11.80 0.18
C ILE A 3 13.28 10.34 0.21
N ASP A 4 13.52 9.81 1.41
CA ASP A 4 13.81 8.39 1.58
C ASP A 4 12.73 7.57 0.86
N PRO A 5 13.11 6.54 0.07
CA PRO A 5 12.15 5.70 -0.60
C PRO A 5 11.21 5.11 0.46
N PRO A 6 9.90 5.10 0.19
CA PRO A 6 8.95 4.60 1.17
C PRO A 6 9.30 3.14 1.49
N LYS A 7 9.43 2.83 2.79
CA LYS A 7 9.41 1.44 3.26
C LYS A 7 8.16 0.77 2.67
N GLN A 8 8.33 -0.46 2.17
CA GLN A 8 7.27 -1.31 1.57
C GLN A 8 5.90 -1.04 2.22
N PRO A 9 4.90 -0.55 1.45
CA PRO A 9 3.61 -0.13 2.03
C PRO A 9 2.71 -1.30 2.45
N TRP A 10 3.10 -2.52 2.14
CA TRP A 10 2.39 -3.75 2.50
C TRP A 10 3.32 -4.69 3.26
N ASP A 11 3.31 -4.58 4.59
CA ASP A 11 3.97 -5.49 5.54
C ASP A 11 2.94 -6.23 6.40
N GLU A 12 3.36 -7.30 7.09
CA GLU A 12 2.48 -8.17 7.90
C GLU A 12 1.63 -7.38 8.91
N LYS A 13 2.19 -6.34 9.54
CA LYS A 13 1.46 -5.52 10.50
C LYS A 13 0.37 -4.69 9.83
N THR A 14 0.67 -4.16 8.64
CA THR A 14 -0.26 -3.36 7.84
C THR A 14 -1.36 -4.21 7.24
N GLU A 15 -1.03 -5.42 6.78
CA GLU A 15 -2.00 -6.42 6.33
C GLU A 15 -2.98 -6.78 7.46
N ARG A 16 -2.48 -7.19 8.62
CA ARG A 16 -3.31 -7.54 9.78
C ARG A 16 -4.23 -6.39 10.20
N LYS A 17 -3.71 -5.16 10.17
CA LYS A 17 -4.51 -3.97 10.50
C LYS A 17 -5.57 -3.68 9.44
N PHE A 18 -5.26 -3.90 8.17
CA PHE A 18 -6.22 -3.73 7.08
C PHE A 18 -7.32 -4.79 7.10
N GLU A 19 -7.01 -6.03 7.45
CA GLU A 19 -7.99 -7.12 7.55
C GLU A 19 -8.85 -7.00 8.82
N GLY A 20 -8.30 -6.48 9.92
CA GLY A 20 -9.02 -6.28 11.18
C GLY A 20 -9.87 -5.00 11.26
N LYS A 21 -9.80 -4.10 10.28
CA LYS A 21 -10.56 -2.83 10.31
C LYS A 21 -12.04 -3.06 10.02
N ALA A 22 -12.90 -2.17 10.48
CA ALA A 22 -14.32 -2.22 10.10
C ALA A 22 -14.50 -1.92 8.60
N TYR A 23 -15.52 -2.52 7.95
CA TYR A 23 -15.74 -2.35 6.51
C TYR A 23 -15.89 -0.88 6.06
N SER A 24 -16.44 -0.01 6.91
CA SER A 24 -16.58 1.42 6.66
C SER A 24 -15.36 2.26 7.06
N GLU A 25 -14.38 1.68 7.75
CA GLU A 25 -13.23 2.41 8.27
C GLU A 25 -12.23 2.73 7.15
N TYR A 26 -11.79 3.97 7.08
CA TYR A 26 -10.75 4.37 6.13
C TYR A 26 -9.37 3.91 6.62
N PHE A 27 -8.61 3.27 5.73
CA PHE A 27 -7.23 2.86 6.02
C PHE A 27 -6.36 3.09 4.80
N ASP A 28 -5.27 3.82 4.99
CA ASP A 28 -4.25 4.09 3.99
C ASP A 28 -2.86 3.91 4.61
N PRO A 29 -2.05 2.93 4.17
CA PRO A 29 -0.67 2.78 4.64
C PRO A 29 0.25 3.92 4.20
N CYS A 30 -0.15 4.69 3.18
CA CYS A 30 0.63 5.81 2.64
C CYS A 30 0.34 7.15 3.33
N GLN A 31 -0.40 7.15 4.44
CA GLN A 31 -0.85 8.36 5.15
C GLN A 31 0.30 9.28 5.58
N ASP A 32 1.48 8.74 5.91
CA ASP A 32 2.64 9.56 6.27
C ASP A 32 3.15 10.37 5.08
N LEU A 33 3.21 9.79 3.88
CA LEU A 33 3.60 10.49 2.65
C LEU A 33 2.60 11.57 2.28
N ALA A 34 1.29 11.28 2.42
CA ALA A 34 0.24 12.27 2.25
C ALA A 34 0.44 13.45 3.22
N THR A 35 0.69 13.16 4.50
CA THR A 35 0.96 14.18 5.52
C THR A 35 2.20 15.02 5.20
N ARG A 36 3.27 14.40 4.67
CA ARG A 36 4.48 15.13 4.24
C ARG A 36 4.19 16.06 3.07
N SER A 37 3.41 15.61 2.09
CA SER A 37 3.00 16.46 0.95
C SER A 37 2.14 17.65 1.39
N LEU A 38 1.25 17.45 2.35
CA LEU A 38 0.46 18.53 2.96
C LEU A 38 1.35 19.51 3.72
N LYS A 39 2.30 19.01 4.52
CA LYS A 39 3.29 19.87 5.22
C LYS A 39 4.09 20.71 4.24
N CYS A 40 4.47 20.17 3.08
CA CYS A 40 5.12 20.93 2.03
C CYS A 40 4.22 22.06 1.50
N LEU A 41 2.95 21.78 1.22
CA LEU A 41 1.99 22.80 0.80
C LEU A 41 1.80 23.90 1.84
N HIS A 42 1.66 23.54 3.12
CA HIS A 42 1.51 24.52 4.21
C HIS A 42 2.72 25.45 4.34
N ARG A 43 3.93 24.96 4.06
CA ARG A 43 5.17 25.75 4.13
C ARG A 43 5.39 26.65 2.92
N ASN A 44 4.92 26.24 1.74
CA ASN A 44 5.16 26.94 0.48
C ASN A 44 3.93 27.72 -0.04
N GLY A 45 2.95 27.99 0.83
CA GLY A 45 1.75 28.76 0.48
C GLY A 45 0.85 28.05 -0.55
N GLY A 46 0.87 26.72 -0.59
CA GLY A 46 0.07 25.93 -1.53
C GLY A 46 0.69 25.73 -2.92
N GLN A 47 1.94 26.15 -3.13
CA GLN A 47 2.64 25.94 -4.41
C GLN A 47 2.91 24.45 -4.64
N ARG A 48 2.17 23.86 -5.58
CA ARG A 48 2.20 22.41 -5.85
C ARG A 48 3.48 21.96 -6.56
N GLU A 49 4.05 22.82 -7.39
CA GLU A 49 5.26 22.52 -8.17
C GLU A 49 6.46 22.23 -7.25
N MET A 50 6.58 22.96 -6.15
CA MET A 50 7.62 22.75 -5.14
C MET A 50 7.48 21.43 -4.36
N CYS A 51 6.32 20.78 -4.45
CA CYS A 51 5.97 19.60 -3.69
C CYS A 51 5.73 18.36 -4.58
N SER A 52 6.05 18.44 -5.87
CA SER A 52 5.85 17.38 -6.87
C SER A 52 6.41 16.02 -6.40
N ASP A 53 7.61 16.01 -5.84
CA ASP A 53 8.27 14.78 -5.39
C ASP A 53 7.52 14.10 -4.23
N TYR A 54 6.92 14.89 -3.32
CA TYR A 54 6.10 14.34 -2.24
C TYR A 54 4.81 13.71 -2.78
N PHE A 55 4.19 14.32 -3.79
CA PHE A 55 3.02 13.73 -4.45
C PHE A 55 3.38 12.47 -5.22
N GLN A 56 4.56 12.45 -5.84
CA GLN A 56 5.04 11.31 -6.57
C GLN A 56 5.26 10.13 -5.62
N ALA A 57 5.94 10.34 -4.50
CA ALA A 57 6.13 9.33 -3.46
C ALA A 57 4.78 8.74 -2.97
N TYR A 58 3.77 9.58 -2.72
CA TYR A 58 2.44 9.11 -2.32
C TYR A 58 1.76 8.26 -3.42
N ARG A 59 1.84 8.70 -4.69
CA ARG A 59 1.28 7.95 -5.82
C ARG A 59 1.95 6.59 -5.99
N ASP A 60 3.27 6.55 -5.87
CA ASP A 60 4.05 5.33 -6.02
C ASP A 60 3.74 4.34 -4.89
N CYS A 61 3.67 4.83 -3.65
CA CYS A 61 3.24 4.04 -2.51
C CYS A 61 1.84 3.45 -2.71
N LYS A 62 0.87 4.26 -3.15
CA LYS A 62 -0.51 3.79 -3.37
C LYS A 62 -0.58 2.77 -4.52
N LYS A 63 0.22 2.98 -5.57
CA LYS A 63 0.32 2.05 -6.70
C LYS A 63 0.88 0.69 -6.26
N GLN A 64 1.94 0.70 -5.46
CA GLN A 64 2.52 -0.52 -4.88
C GLN A 64 1.51 -1.24 -4.00
N TRP A 65 0.89 -0.52 -3.06
CA TRP A 65 -0.12 -1.10 -2.17
C TRP A 65 -1.26 -1.81 -2.93
N LEU A 66 -1.80 -1.18 -3.98
CA LEU A 66 -2.86 -1.77 -4.79
C LEU A 66 -2.37 -3.01 -5.56
N ALA A 67 -1.12 -3.01 -6.03
CA ALA A 67 -0.51 -4.15 -6.69
C ALA A 67 -0.34 -5.32 -5.71
N ASP A 68 0.23 -5.07 -4.53
CA ASP A 68 0.47 -6.07 -3.49
C ASP A 68 -0.84 -6.70 -3.01
N ARG A 69 -1.88 -5.88 -2.77
CA ARG A 69 -3.22 -6.39 -2.42
C ARG A 69 -3.82 -7.25 -3.52
N LYS A 70 -3.65 -6.86 -4.79
CA LYS A 70 -4.16 -7.65 -5.91
C LYS A 70 -3.44 -8.98 -6.00
N GLU A 71 -2.13 -9.01 -5.75
CA GLU A 71 -1.34 -10.22 -5.70
C GLU A 71 -1.72 -11.12 -4.52
N ALA A 72 -1.85 -10.56 -3.31
CA ALA A 72 -2.31 -11.28 -2.13
C ALA A 72 -3.69 -11.91 -2.36
N LYS A 73 -4.63 -11.16 -2.95
CA LYS A 73 -5.92 -11.70 -3.38
C LYS A 73 -5.79 -12.81 -4.41
N ARG A 74 -4.88 -12.69 -5.39
CA ARG A 74 -4.66 -13.74 -6.40
C ARG A 74 -4.12 -15.03 -5.77
N LYS A 75 -3.21 -14.91 -4.80
CA LYS A 75 -2.66 -16.05 -4.06
C LYS A 75 -3.71 -16.73 -3.18
N ASN A 76 -4.59 -15.95 -2.56
CA ASN A 76 -5.67 -16.45 -1.69
C ASN A 76 -6.97 -16.79 -2.44
N ALA A 77 -7.07 -16.48 -3.74
CA ALA A 77 -8.25 -16.77 -4.53
C ALA A 77 -8.40 -18.28 -4.71
N LYS A 78 -9.37 -18.86 -4.00
CA LYS A 78 -9.81 -20.23 -4.25
C LYS A 78 -10.51 -20.28 -5.61
N PRO A 79 -10.17 -21.23 -6.50
CA PRO A 79 -10.85 -21.39 -7.77
C PRO A 79 -12.36 -21.57 -7.53
N TRP A 80 -13.17 -20.70 -8.12
CA TRP A 80 -14.63 -20.75 -7.98
C TRP A 80 -15.26 -21.88 -8.82
N PHE A 81 -14.52 -22.40 -9.80
CA PHE A 81 -14.79 -23.70 -10.42
C PHE A 81 -13.83 -24.71 -9.81
N GLY A 82 -14.36 -25.69 -9.09
CA GLY A 82 -13.58 -26.69 -8.39
C GLY A 82 -12.72 -27.51 -9.34
N SER A 83 -11.40 -27.46 -9.11
CA SER A 83 -10.48 -28.52 -9.48
C SER A 83 -9.68 -28.86 -8.23
N ASN A 84 -9.92 -30.04 -7.68
CA ASN A 84 -9.07 -30.65 -6.68
C ASN A 84 -7.70 -30.88 -7.31
N ASP A 85 -6.71 -30.07 -6.95
CA ASP A 85 -5.31 -30.50 -7.01
C ASP A 85 -4.55 -29.85 -5.85
N LYS A 86 -4.18 -30.70 -4.91
CA LYS A 86 -3.26 -30.42 -3.80
C LYS A 86 -1.85 -30.68 -4.33
N PRO A 87 -0.97 -29.69 -4.53
CA PRO A 87 0.44 -29.94 -4.48
C PRO A 87 0.85 -29.90 -3.01
N GLU A 88 1.09 -31.09 -2.48
CA GLU A 88 1.85 -31.32 -1.27
C GLU A 88 3.22 -30.67 -1.40
N GLU A 89 3.57 -29.83 -0.43
CA GLU A 89 4.91 -29.29 -0.23
C GLU A 89 5.86 -30.47 0.09
N PRO A 90 6.86 -30.81 -0.75
CA PRO A 90 7.83 -31.80 -0.38
C PRO A 90 8.79 -31.19 0.63
N SER A 91 8.59 -31.53 1.90
CA SER A 91 9.59 -31.43 2.96
C SER A 91 10.81 -32.27 2.58
N LYS A 92 11.91 -31.63 2.14
CA LYS A 92 13.27 -32.06 2.50
C LYS A 92 14.29 -30.94 2.35
#